data_AF-A0A9X2BVM7-F1
#
_entry.id   AF-A0A9X2BVM7-F1
#
_cell.length_a   1.000
_cell.length_b   1.000
_cell.length_c   1.000
_cell.angle_alpha   90.00
_cell.angle_beta   90.00
_cell.angle_gamma   90.00
#
_symmetry.space_group_name_H-M   'P 1'
#
loop_
_entity.id
_entity.type
_entity.pdbx_description
1 polymer ?
#
loop_
_entity_poly.entity_id
_entity_poly.type
_entity_poly.pdbx_seq_one_letter_code
_entity_poly.pdbx_strand_id
1 'polypeptide(L)'
;MPLFETIIGLLLAAALLSVLAERLAVPAPALLALGGLAAAFIPGVPQVAIDPELALALFVAPVLLDAAFDASPRDLRENLLPVATLAVVAVGITIAAVALVARWCLPGMPLAVAVALGAVVAPPDAAAATAVLRPLRPPHRLMVILEGESLFNDASALLVYRLALAAAATGGFALMQAVPLLLVTALGGALLGWAAARLSIAFSRRLFRDMATSVLIQFLSTFGVWLLAEALHLSAIITVVAYGMTLARHTPRRSGARHRIASYAVWEVAVFVLNAVAFLLIGLEMRVILGRLDGDWAPVAWLAAGTCLAVVVARLAWVMAYNTVVRWAIRRFGARAPQGRPLGRSQGRSLGRPQLRPTVGGGLLVAWSGMRGIVTLAAALALPENLPFRDEVVFAAVCVVLFTLVLQGVTLGPLLNRLGLAEDTTVAEEVRLARLRTAKAAMRCLEDAPASPSRDALLRDMKARAKLDEARIGAPAPDSTAALQAQAVEAARDALEDLRRDGTIGDDAFHVLEEELDLMELAADPRVRPV
;
A
#
# COMPACT_ATOMS: atom_id res chain seq x y z
N MET A 1 23.72 4.65 -25.56
CA MET A 1 22.86 5.75 -26.05
C MET A 1 21.39 5.34 -26.18
N PRO A 2 20.98 4.30 -26.93
CA PRO A 2 19.56 4.04 -27.18
C PRO A 2 18.75 3.71 -25.91
N LEU A 3 19.30 2.89 -25.00
CA LEU A 3 18.65 2.58 -23.72
C LEU A 3 18.50 3.82 -22.82
N PHE A 4 19.50 4.71 -22.82
CA PHE A 4 19.46 5.95 -22.04
C PHE A 4 18.42 6.95 -22.59
N GLU A 5 18.39 7.13 -23.92
CA GLU A 5 17.38 7.93 -24.60
C GLU A 5 15.96 7.38 -24.35
N THR A 6 15.82 6.07 -24.33
CA THR A 6 14.54 5.40 -24.01
C THR A 6 14.12 5.72 -22.60
N ILE A 7 14.99 5.56 -21.60
CA ILE A 7 14.66 5.88 -20.20
C ILE A 7 14.23 7.34 -20.06
N ILE A 8 14.96 8.28 -20.66
CA ILE A 8 14.58 9.71 -20.64
C ILE A 8 13.21 9.91 -21.32
N GLY A 9 12.98 9.29 -22.46
CA GLY A 9 11.70 9.34 -23.17
C GLY A 9 10.54 8.79 -22.34
N LEU A 10 10.74 7.65 -21.66
CA LEU A 10 9.76 7.03 -20.77
C LEU A 10 9.43 7.96 -19.58
N LEU A 11 10.45 8.57 -18.95
CA LEU A 11 10.26 9.50 -17.84
C LEU A 11 9.55 10.79 -18.28
N LEU A 12 9.91 11.33 -19.45
CA LEU A 12 9.23 12.49 -20.02
C LEU A 12 7.76 12.18 -20.34
N ALA A 13 7.50 11.03 -20.96
CA ALA A 13 6.13 10.58 -21.25
C ALA A 13 5.33 10.37 -19.95
N ALA A 14 5.93 9.74 -18.94
CA ALA A 14 5.31 9.55 -17.64
C ALA A 14 4.94 10.87 -16.96
N ALA A 15 5.82 11.87 -17.00
CA ALA A 15 5.54 13.20 -16.46
C ALA A 15 4.41 13.91 -17.22
N LEU A 16 4.45 13.92 -18.56
CA LEU A 16 3.43 14.56 -19.40
C LEU A 16 2.05 13.90 -19.25
N LEU A 17 2.01 12.56 -19.23
CA LEU A 17 0.77 11.80 -19.05
C LEU A 17 0.21 11.97 -17.64
N SER A 18 1.05 12.05 -16.61
CA SER A 18 0.59 12.34 -15.25
C SER A 18 -0.07 13.71 -15.14
N VAL A 19 0.53 14.75 -15.73
CA VAL A 19 -0.08 16.10 -15.80
C VAL A 19 -1.39 16.07 -16.59
N LEU A 20 -1.44 15.30 -17.68
CA LEU A 20 -2.67 15.15 -18.45
C LEU A 20 -3.76 14.41 -17.66
N ALA A 21 -3.40 13.42 -16.84
CA ALA A 21 -4.32 12.66 -16.01
C ALA A 21 -5.02 13.58 -14.98
N GLU A 22 -4.26 14.44 -14.32
CA GLU A 22 -4.79 15.45 -13.40
C GLU A 22 -5.77 16.40 -14.11
N ARG A 23 -5.40 16.88 -15.31
CA ARG A 23 -6.25 17.78 -16.12
C ARG A 23 -7.56 17.14 -16.56
N LEU A 24 -7.52 15.84 -16.91
CA LEU A 24 -8.68 15.08 -17.33
C LEU A 24 -9.48 14.50 -16.14
N ALA A 25 -9.00 14.69 -14.91
CA ALA A 25 -9.54 14.07 -13.70
C ALA A 25 -9.71 12.55 -13.82
N VAL A 26 -8.75 11.89 -14.48
CA VAL A 26 -8.68 10.43 -14.63
C VAL A 26 -7.51 9.85 -13.83
N PRO A 27 -7.55 8.57 -13.44
CA PRO A 27 -6.45 7.95 -12.70
C PRO A 27 -5.17 7.92 -13.52
N ALA A 28 -4.07 8.45 -12.96
CA ALA A 28 -2.76 8.45 -13.63
C ALA A 28 -2.32 7.05 -14.09
N PRO A 29 -2.44 5.96 -13.28
CA PRO A 29 -2.11 4.60 -13.71
C PRO A 29 -2.81 4.17 -15.01
N ALA A 30 -4.10 4.52 -15.17
CA ALA A 30 -4.86 4.16 -16.35
C ALA A 30 -4.37 4.92 -17.60
N LEU A 31 -4.11 6.22 -17.46
CA LEU A 31 -3.62 7.03 -18.58
C LEU A 31 -2.18 6.69 -18.96
N LEU A 32 -1.34 6.32 -17.99
CA LEU A 32 0.03 5.85 -18.23
C LEU A 32 0.05 4.52 -19.00
N ALA A 33 -0.81 3.56 -18.61
CA ALA A 33 -0.93 2.29 -19.32
C ALA A 33 -1.47 2.48 -20.75
N LEU A 34 -2.48 3.34 -20.94
CA LEU A 34 -2.98 3.70 -22.28
C LEU A 34 -1.94 4.45 -23.11
N GLY A 35 -1.16 5.34 -22.48
CA GLY A 35 -0.08 6.07 -23.14
C GLY A 35 1.05 5.15 -23.58
N GLY A 36 1.43 4.18 -22.74
CA GLY A 36 2.36 3.11 -23.11
C GLY A 36 1.84 2.27 -24.28
N LEU A 37 0.55 1.93 -24.27
CA LEU A 37 -0.11 1.19 -25.35
C LEU A 37 -0.08 1.98 -26.66
N ALA A 38 -0.41 3.27 -26.63
CA ALA A 38 -0.34 4.14 -27.79
C ALA A 38 1.11 4.27 -28.30
N ALA A 39 2.07 4.44 -27.39
CA ALA A 39 3.50 4.52 -27.71
C ALA A 39 4.03 3.23 -28.35
N ALA A 40 3.48 2.07 -27.98
CA ALA A 40 3.85 0.79 -28.58
C ALA A 40 3.68 0.79 -30.10
N PHE A 41 2.66 1.47 -30.64
CA PHE A 41 2.41 1.55 -32.08
C PHE A 41 3.28 2.57 -32.82
N ILE A 42 4.07 3.39 -32.11
CA ILE A 42 4.96 4.37 -32.73
C ILE A 42 6.20 3.64 -33.31
N PRO A 43 6.52 3.81 -34.61
CA PRO A 43 7.73 3.25 -35.21
C PRO A 43 8.99 3.80 -34.54
N GLY A 44 9.94 2.93 -34.20
CA GLY A 44 11.23 3.33 -33.63
C GLY A 44 11.30 3.36 -32.09
N VAL A 45 10.18 3.13 -31.39
CA VAL A 45 10.22 2.89 -29.93
C VAL A 45 10.84 1.51 -29.67
N PRO A 46 11.94 1.42 -28.90
CA PRO A 46 12.61 0.15 -28.64
C PRO A 46 11.83 -0.70 -27.64
N GLN A 47 11.98 -2.01 -27.77
CA GLN A 47 11.41 -2.99 -26.84
C GLN A 47 12.29 -3.07 -25.60
N VAL A 48 11.72 -2.80 -24.43
CA VAL A 48 12.43 -2.86 -23.15
C VAL A 48 12.09 -4.19 -22.49
N ALA A 49 12.88 -5.23 -22.77
CA ALA A 49 12.76 -6.50 -22.05
C ALA A 49 13.37 -6.33 -20.65
N ILE A 50 12.54 -6.47 -19.61
CA ILE A 50 13.00 -6.49 -18.21
C ILE A 50 12.98 -7.93 -17.72
N ASP A 51 14.08 -8.33 -17.08
CA ASP A 51 14.13 -9.61 -16.38
C ASP A 51 13.01 -9.66 -15.32
N PRO A 52 12.21 -10.73 -15.27
CA PRO A 52 11.04 -10.71 -14.40
C PRO A 52 11.33 -10.74 -12.90
N GLU A 53 12.43 -11.38 -12.49
CA GLU A 53 12.89 -11.36 -11.09
C GLU A 53 13.32 -9.93 -10.72
N LEU A 54 14.02 -9.26 -11.65
CA LEU A 54 14.34 -7.84 -11.52
C LEU A 54 13.08 -6.98 -11.47
N ALA A 55 12.06 -7.23 -12.29
CA ALA A 55 10.82 -6.46 -12.29
C ALA A 55 10.08 -6.57 -10.95
N LEU A 56 9.98 -7.78 -10.40
CA LEU A 56 9.41 -8.01 -9.07
C LEU A 56 10.22 -7.27 -7.99
N ALA A 57 11.54 -7.42 -7.96
CA ALA A 57 12.37 -6.75 -6.97
C ALA A 57 12.35 -5.22 -7.10
N LEU A 58 12.42 -4.69 -8.33
CA LEU A 58 12.55 -3.27 -8.62
C LEU A 58 11.26 -2.49 -8.39
N PHE A 59 10.12 -3.01 -8.86
CA PHE A 59 8.85 -2.30 -8.78
C PHE A 59 8.03 -2.68 -7.55
N VAL A 60 8.05 -3.95 -7.14
CA VAL A 60 7.18 -4.43 -6.06
C VAL A 60 7.79 -4.17 -4.69
N ALA A 61 9.11 -4.38 -4.51
CA ALA A 61 9.73 -4.22 -3.19
C ALA A 61 9.61 -2.79 -2.62
N PRO A 62 9.88 -1.71 -3.38
CA PRO A 62 9.75 -0.35 -2.87
C PRO A 62 8.29 0.03 -2.59
N VAL A 63 7.35 -0.33 -3.47
CA VAL A 63 5.92 -0.05 -3.32
C VAL A 63 5.34 -0.79 -2.12
N LEU A 64 5.72 -2.06 -1.93
CA LEU A 64 5.31 -2.82 -0.75
C LEU A 64 5.91 -2.27 0.54
N LEU A 65 7.17 -1.82 0.51
CA LEU A 65 7.77 -1.22 1.69
C LEU A 65 7.04 0.06 2.08
N ASP A 66 6.77 0.93 1.11
CA ASP A 66 6.01 2.17 1.27
C ASP A 66 4.62 1.90 1.86
N ALA A 67 3.85 1.01 1.22
CA ALA A 67 2.53 0.60 1.71
C ALA A 67 2.59 -0.04 3.11
N ALA A 68 3.59 -0.87 3.39
CA ALA A 68 3.76 -1.49 4.70
C ALA A 68 4.22 -0.52 5.78
N PHE A 69 4.91 0.55 5.40
CA PHE A 69 5.35 1.60 6.31
C PHE A 69 4.18 2.47 6.76
N ASP A 70 3.27 2.80 5.84
CA ASP A 70 2.07 3.58 6.11
C ASP A 70 0.95 2.76 6.79
N ALA A 71 0.96 1.44 6.64
CA ALA A 71 -0.09 0.57 7.15
C ALA A 71 -0.23 0.61 8.68
N SER A 72 -1.44 0.86 9.19
CA SER A 72 -1.70 0.81 10.63
C SER A 72 -1.89 -0.61 11.18
N PRO A 73 -0.96 -1.17 11.98
CA PRO A 73 -1.13 -2.53 12.49
C PRO A 73 -2.27 -2.63 13.51
N ARG A 74 -2.68 -1.52 14.12
CA ARG A 74 -3.85 -1.46 14.99
C ARG A 74 -5.12 -1.61 14.16
N ASP A 75 -5.32 -0.75 13.16
CA ASP A 75 -6.56 -0.75 12.37
C ASP A 75 -6.68 -2.00 11.49
N LEU A 76 -5.55 -2.55 11.01
CA LEU A 76 -5.50 -3.85 10.34
C LEU A 76 -5.97 -4.99 11.26
N ARG A 77 -5.56 -4.99 12.55
CA ARG A 77 -6.03 -6.00 13.52
C ARG A 77 -7.53 -5.88 13.77
N GLU A 78 -8.05 -4.66 13.85
CA GLU A 78 -9.49 -4.41 13.99
C GLU A 78 -10.29 -4.89 12.77
N ASN A 79 -9.65 -4.95 11.59
CA ASN A 79 -10.24 -5.42 10.33
C ASN A 79 -9.60 -6.72 9.81
N LEU A 80 -9.03 -7.55 10.70
CA LEU A 80 -8.25 -8.72 10.29
C LEU A 80 -9.11 -9.74 9.52
N LEU A 81 -10.36 -9.94 9.94
CA LEU A 81 -11.25 -10.90 9.29
C LEU A 81 -11.57 -10.50 7.83
N PRO A 82 -12.10 -9.30 7.53
CA PRO A 82 -12.35 -8.92 6.14
C PRO A 82 -11.06 -8.92 5.30
N VAL A 83 -9.95 -8.38 5.82
CA VAL A 83 -8.66 -8.37 5.12
C VAL A 83 -8.18 -9.78 4.80
N ALA A 84 -8.16 -10.70 5.78
CA ALA A 84 -7.71 -12.07 5.58
C ALA A 84 -8.61 -12.83 4.59
N THR A 85 -9.92 -12.63 4.64
CA THR A 85 -10.84 -13.26 3.68
C THR A 85 -10.64 -12.76 2.26
N LEU A 86 -10.30 -11.48 2.07
CA LEU A 86 -9.95 -10.94 0.76
C LEU A 86 -8.60 -11.48 0.28
N ALA A 87 -7.57 -11.40 1.12
CA ALA A 87 -6.22 -11.80 0.77
C ALA A 87 -6.07 -13.31 0.49
N VAL A 88 -6.89 -14.17 1.09
CA VAL A 88 -6.77 -15.64 0.91
C VAL A 88 -7.94 -16.23 0.15
N VAL A 89 -9.17 -16.02 0.63
CA VAL A 89 -10.34 -16.72 0.08
C VAL A 89 -10.76 -16.11 -1.26
N ALA A 90 -10.83 -14.78 -1.36
CA ALA A 90 -11.18 -14.12 -2.61
C ALA A 90 -10.14 -14.40 -3.71
N VAL A 91 -8.85 -14.41 -3.35
CA VAL A 91 -7.76 -14.83 -4.25
C VAL A 91 -7.99 -16.26 -4.74
N GLY A 92 -8.19 -17.22 -3.84
CA GLY A 92 -8.42 -18.62 -4.22
C GLY A 92 -9.65 -18.82 -5.12
N ILE A 93 -10.77 -18.15 -4.81
CA ILE A 93 -11.98 -18.17 -5.65
C ILE A 93 -11.69 -17.58 -7.04
N THR A 94 -10.97 -16.47 -7.10
CA THR A 94 -10.60 -15.82 -8.37
C THR A 94 -9.71 -16.74 -9.21
N ILE A 95 -8.71 -17.37 -8.60
CA ILE A 95 -7.84 -18.36 -9.26
C ILE A 95 -8.66 -19.50 -9.86
N ALA A 96 -9.56 -20.09 -9.07
CA ALA A 96 -10.40 -21.20 -9.52
C ALA A 96 -11.35 -20.79 -10.66
N ALA A 97 -11.97 -19.61 -10.55
CA ALA A 97 -12.86 -19.09 -11.60
C ALA A 97 -12.11 -18.83 -12.92
N VAL A 98 -10.94 -18.20 -12.84
CA VAL A 98 -10.10 -17.94 -14.02
C VAL A 98 -9.59 -19.23 -14.62
N ALA A 99 -9.11 -20.18 -13.81
CA ALA A 99 -8.65 -21.47 -14.31
C ALA A 99 -9.77 -22.25 -15.03
N LEU A 100 -11.01 -22.18 -14.53
CA LEU A 100 -12.16 -22.78 -15.18
C LEU A 100 -12.46 -22.14 -16.54
N VAL A 101 -12.47 -20.80 -16.60
CA VAL A 101 -12.64 -20.07 -17.86
C VAL A 101 -11.53 -20.42 -18.85
N ALA A 102 -10.28 -20.45 -18.39
CA ALA A 102 -9.14 -20.73 -19.24
C ALA A 102 -9.22 -22.12 -19.88
N ARG A 103 -9.57 -23.14 -19.08
CA ARG A 103 -9.78 -24.50 -19.60
C ARG A 103 -11.02 -24.64 -20.47
N TRP A 104 -12.01 -23.78 -20.30
CA TRP A 104 -13.20 -23.80 -21.14
C TRP A 104 -12.91 -23.17 -22.52
N CYS A 105 -12.24 -22.01 -22.55
CA CYS A 105 -11.86 -21.35 -23.80
C CYS A 105 -10.76 -22.10 -24.55
N LEU A 106 -9.80 -22.67 -23.82
CA LEU A 106 -8.66 -23.43 -24.37
C LEU A 106 -8.58 -24.81 -23.69
N PRO A 107 -9.33 -25.82 -24.18
CA PRO A 107 -9.39 -27.16 -23.58
C PRO A 107 -8.04 -27.88 -23.49
N GLY A 108 -7.11 -27.55 -24.39
CA GLY A 108 -5.74 -28.08 -24.40
C GLY A 108 -4.80 -27.47 -23.36
N MET A 109 -5.21 -26.39 -22.68
CA MET A 109 -4.37 -25.74 -21.67
C MET A 109 -4.21 -26.63 -20.43
N PRO A 110 -2.96 -26.94 -20.00
CA PRO A 110 -2.74 -27.68 -18.77
C PRO A 110 -3.34 -26.97 -17.56
N LEU A 111 -3.91 -27.73 -16.62
CA LEU A 111 -4.52 -27.15 -15.41
C LEU A 111 -3.51 -26.28 -14.63
N ALA A 112 -2.25 -26.68 -14.59
CA ALA A 112 -1.17 -25.91 -14.00
C ALA A 112 -1.02 -24.51 -14.60
N VAL A 113 -1.06 -24.39 -15.94
CA VAL A 113 -0.98 -23.11 -16.64
C VAL A 113 -2.24 -22.27 -16.40
N ALA A 114 -3.42 -22.90 -16.41
CA ALA A 114 -4.68 -22.22 -16.11
C ALA A 114 -4.73 -21.65 -14.68
N VAL A 115 -4.21 -22.40 -13.71
CA VAL A 115 -4.04 -21.94 -12.32
C VAL A 115 -2.98 -20.83 -12.22
N ALA A 116 -1.89 -20.92 -12.98
CA ALA A 116 -0.88 -19.86 -13.05
C ALA A 116 -1.48 -18.56 -13.59
N LEU A 117 -2.27 -18.59 -14.67
CA LEU A 117 -3.02 -17.43 -15.17
C LEU A 117 -3.94 -16.86 -14.08
N GLY A 118 -4.69 -17.72 -13.39
CA GLY A 118 -5.53 -17.31 -12.27
C GLY A 118 -4.74 -16.61 -11.17
N ALA A 119 -3.58 -17.16 -10.79
CA ALA A 119 -2.73 -16.59 -9.76
C ALA A 119 -2.13 -15.24 -10.17
N VAL A 120 -1.75 -15.09 -11.45
CA VAL A 120 -1.23 -13.85 -12.03
C VAL A 120 -2.25 -12.71 -11.94
N VAL A 121 -3.53 -12.97 -12.27
CA VAL A 121 -4.58 -11.91 -12.34
C VAL A 121 -5.41 -11.76 -11.07
N ALA A 122 -5.26 -12.65 -10.10
CA ALA A 122 -6.04 -12.63 -8.86
C ALA A 122 -5.79 -11.39 -7.98
N PRO A 123 -4.53 -11.01 -7.66
CA PRO A 123 -4.28 -9.98 -6.66
C PRO A 123 -4.64 -8.59 -7.21
N PRO A 124 -5.52 -7.82 -6.55
CA PRO A 124 -5.71 -6.42 -6.87
C PRO A 124 -4.58 -5.54 -6.34
N ASP A 125 -4.33 -4.45 -7.04
CA ASP A 125 -3.46 -3.35 -6.69
C ASP A 125 -4.27 -2.26 -5.96
N ALA A 126 -4.11 -2.18 -4.63
CA ALA A 126 -4.79 -1.14 -3.87
C ALA A 126 -4.19 0.24 -4.10
N ALA A 127 -2.91 0.38 -4.50
CA ALA A 127 -2.32 1.69 -4.75
C ALA A 127 -3.05 2.42 -5.90
N ALA A 128 -3.40 1.68 -6.96
CA ALA A 128 -4.24 2.21 -8.03
C ALA A 128 -5.63 2.65 -7.49
N ALA A 129 -6.23 1.87 -6.58
CA ALA A 129 -7.54 2.17 -6.00
C ALA A 129 -7.52 3.37 -5.06
N THR A 130 -6.54 3.43 -4.17
CA THR A 130 -6.38 4.51 -3.22
C THR A 130 -6.02 5.81 -3.92
N ALA A 131 -5.27 5.79 -5.02
CA ALA A 131 -5.01 6.99 -5.83
C ALA A 131 -6.30 7.65 -6.35
N VAL A 132 -7.32 6.85 -6.70
CA VAL A 132 -8.63 7.36 -7.15
C VAL A 132 -9.52 7.77 -5.97
N LEU A 133 -9.46 7.02 -4.88
CA LEU A 133 -10.35 7.17 -3.74
C LEU A 133 -9.90 8.27 -2.76
N ARG A 134 -8.60 8.40 -2.47
CA ARG A 134 -8.07 9.36 -1.46
C ARG A 134 -8.57 10.80 -1.68
N PRO A 135 -8.57 11.37 -2.91
CA PRO A 135 -9.08 12.72 -3.14
C PRO A 135 -10.56 12.89 -2.81
N LEU A 136 -11.34 11.81 -2.90
CA LEU A 136 -12.78 11.78 -2.64
C LEU A 136 -13.14 11.48 -1.18
N ARG A 137 -12.13 11.24 -0.33
CA ARG A 137 -12.27 11.04 1.13
C ARG A 137 -13.33 10.00 1.52
N PRO A 138 -13.18 8.72 1.11
CA PRO A 138 -14.09 7.66 1.54
C PRO A 138 -13.97 7.40 3.05
N PRO A 139 -14.90 6.63 3.64
CA PRO A 139 -14.77 6.18 5.03
C PRO A 139 -13.43 5.48 5.30
N HIS A 140 -12.77 5.84 6.41
CA HIS A 140 -11.44 5.36 6.81
C HIS A 140 -11.34 3.84 6.79
N ARG A 141 -12.38 3.17 7.32
CA ARG A 141 -12.44 1.71 7.35
C ARG A 141 -12.30 1.05 5.98
N LEU A 142 -12.85 1.66 4.93
CA LEU A 142 -12.76 1.10 3.57
C LEU A 142 -11.33 1.20 3.04
N MET A 143 -10.64 2.31 3.31
CA MET A 143 -9.21 2.48 2.98
C MET A 143 -8.36 1.41 3.66
N VAL A 144 -8.52 1.24 4.97
CA VAL A 144 -7.80 0.21 5.75
C VAL A 144 -8.01 -1.21 5.19
N ILE A 145 -9.24 -1.54 4.76
CA ILE A 145 -9.53 -2.86 4.18
C ILE A 145 -8.84 -3.03 2.82
N LEU A 146 -8.86 -2.00 1.97
CA LEU A 146 -8.26 -2.05 0.63
C LEU A 146 -6.74 -2.10 0.69
N GLU A 147 -6.11 -1.21 1.45
CA GLU A 147 -4.67 -1.19 1.66
C GLU A 147 -4.21 -2.50 2.31
N GLY A 148 -4.95 -2.97 3.33
CA GLY A 148 -4.68 -4.23 4.00
C GLY A 148 -4.77 -5.45 3.08
N GLU A 149 -5.72 -5.49 2.15
CA GLU A 149 -5.81 -6.57 1.17
C GLU A 149 -4.56 -6.65 0.30
N SER A 150 -4.09 -5.51 -0.23
CA SER A 150 -2.94 -5.44 -1.14
C SER A 150 -1.61 -5.81 -0.50
N LEU A 151 -1.49 -5.69 0.83
CA LEU A 151 -0.27 -6.11 1.53
C LEU A 151 -0.10 -7.63 1.57
N PHE A 152 -1.19 -8.40 1.54
CA PHE A 152 -1.16 -9.85 1.77
C PHE A 152 -1.61 -10.68 0.56
N ASN A 153 -2.38 -10.10 -0.36
CA ASN A 153 -2.89 -10.81 -1.54
C ASN A 153 -1.78 -11.21 -2.52
N ASP A 154 -0.73 -10.40 -2.69
CA ASP A 154 0.37 -10.71 -3.59
C ASP A 154 1.15 -11.91 -3.07
N ALA A 155 1.30 -12.01 -1.75
CA ALA A 155 1.96 -13.14 -1.11
C ALA A 155 1.18 -14.45 -1.37
N SER A 156 -0.15 -14.43 -1.26
CA SER A 156 -0.97 -15.62 -1.52
C SER A 156 -1.03 -15.96 -3.01
N ALA A 157 -1.12 -14.96 -3.88
CA ALA A 157 -1.13 -15.13 -5.32
C ALA A 157 0.21 -15.68 -5.87
N LEU A 158 1.34 -15.07 -5.53
CA LEU A 158 2.66 -15.53 -5.99
C LEU A 158 3.03 -16.91 -5.43
N LEU A 159 2.50 -17.25 -4.27
CA LEU A 159 2.61 -18.59 -3.70
C LEU A 159 1.88 -19.63 -4.56
N VAL A 160 0.63 -19.37 -4.96
CA VAL A 160 -0.11 -20.30 -5.83
C VAL A 160 0.53 -20.34 -7.23
N TYR A 161 1.02 -19.20 -7.72
CA TYR A 161 1.77 -19.08 -8.97
C TYR A 161 3.01 -20.01 -8.97
N ARG A 162 3.86 -19.94 -7.95
CA ARG A 162 5.06 -20.81 -7.85
C ARG A 162 4.69 -22.29 -7.80
N LEU A 163 3.63 -22.64 -7.05
CA LEU A 163 3.13 -24.01 -7.01
C LEU A 163 2.61 -24.48 -8.37
N ALA A 164 1.91 -23.60 -9.09
CA ALA A 164 1.39 -23.89 -10.42
C ALA A 164 2.53 -24.12 -11.43
N LEU A 165 3.59 -23.31 -11.39
CA LEU A 165 4.77 -23.51 -12.24
C LEU A 165 5.51 -24.81 -11.91
N ALA A 166 5.70 -25.11 -10.62
CA ALA A 166 6.29 -26.38 -10.20
C ALA A 166 5.45 -27.58 -10.67
N ALA A 167 4.12 -27.48 -10.60
CA ALA A 167 3.20 -28.50 -11.09
C ALA A 167 3.24 -28.62 -12.63
N ALA A 168 3.40 -27.51 -13.36
CA ALA A 168 3.57 -27.52 -14.81
C ALA A 168 4.86 -28.23 -15.23
N ALA A 169 5.94 -28.05 -14.47
CA ALA A 169 7.23 -28.68 -14.74
C ALA A 169 7.27 -30.17 -14.36
N THR A 170 6.58 -30.56 -13.28
CA THR A 170 6.62 -31.93 -12.73
C THR A 170 5.43 -32.81 -13.14
N GLY A 171 4.40 -32.23 -13.77
CA GLY A 171 3.22 -32.93 -14.26
C GLY A 171 2.15 -33.24 -13.20
N GLY A 172 2.25 -32.71 -11.97
CA GLY A 172 1.29 -33.00 -10.91
C GLY A 172 1.23 -31.95 -9.80
N PHE A 173 0.05 -31.80 -9.19
CA PHE A 173 -0.16 -30.93 -8.03
C PHE A 173 0.04 -31.69 -6.71
N ALA A 174 1.12 -31.39 -5.98
CA ALA A 174 1.34 -31.91 -4.63
C ALA A 174 0.76 -30.97 -3.55
N LEU A 175 -0.54 -30.67 -3.60
CA LEU A 175 -1.20 -29.67 -2.75
C LEU A 175 -0.95 -29.91 -1.24
N MET A 176 -1.00 -31.17 -0.80
CA MET A 176 -0.82 -31.55 0.61
C MET A 176 0.61 -31.30 1.13
N GLN A 177 1.61 -31.31 0.25
CA GLN A 177 3.01 -31.03 0.58
C GLN A 177 3.32 -29.53 0.47
N ALA A 178 2.58 -28.82 -0.39
CA ALA A 178 2.72 -27.38 -0.55
C ALA A 178 2.28 -26.62 0.70
N VAL A 179 1.11 -26.91 1.26
CA VAL A 179 0.55 -26.12 2.38
C VAL A 179 1.51 -25.97 3.58
N PRO A 180 2.17 -27.03 4.09
CA PRO A 180 3.15 -26.90 5.18
C PRO A 180 4.38 -26.07 4.80
N LEU A 181 4.95 -26.30 3.61
CA LEU A 181 6.10 -25.55 3.10
C LEU A 181 5.77 -24.06 3.00
N LEU A 182 4.55 -23.75 2.56
CA LEU A 182 4.07 -22.39 2.44
C LEU A 182 3.90 -21.68 3.78
N LEU A 183 3.39 -22.39 4.79
CA LEU A 183 3.29 -21.86 6.13
C LEU A 183 4.69 -21.56 6.70
N VAL A 184 5.66 -22.44 6.46
CA VAL A 184 7.05 -22.27 6.89
C VAL A 184 7.71 -21.07 6.18
N THR A 185 7.54 -20.94 4.86
CA THR A 185 8.14 -19.83 4.09
C THR A 185 7.53 -18.46 4.43
N ALA A 186 6.22 -18.41 4.72
CA ALA A 186 5.56 -17.19 5.18
C ALA A 186 5.98 -16.80 6.61
N LEU A 187 5.97 -17.74 7.55
CA LEU A 187 6.40 -17.48 8.94
C LEU A 187 7.89 -17.16 9.03
N GLY A 188 8.72 -17.88 8.28
CA GLY A 188 10.15 -17.63 8.16
C GLY A 188 10.43 -16.25 7.56
N GLY A 189 9.69 -15.87 6.52
CA GLY A 189 9.77 -14.51 5.95
C GLY A 189 9.38 -13.42 6.95
N ALA A 190 8.27 -13.60 7.68
CA ALA A 190 7.86 -12.65 8.72
C ALA A 190 8.91 -12.50 9.84
N LEU A 191 9.49 -13.62 10.28
CA LEU A 191 10.57 -13.61 11.29
C LEU A 191 11.84 -12.93 10.76
N LEU A 192 12.23 -13.23 9.51
CA LEU A 192 13.38 -12.62 8.85
C LEU A 192 13.19 -11.10 8.72
N GLY A 193 12.02 -10.66 8.25
CA GLY A 193 11.70 -9.24 8.10
C GLY A 193 11.75 -8.49 9.43
N TRP A 194 11.18 -9.06 10.48
CA TRP A 194 11.27 -8.52 11.84
C TRP A 194 12.73 -8.44 12.32
N ALA A 195 13.51 -9.51 12.15
CA ALA A 195 14.91 -9.55 12.57
C ALA A 195 15.78 -8.54 11.80
N ALA A 196 15.60 -8.46 10.48
CA ALA A 196 16.27 -7.51 9.62
C ALA A 196 15.93 -6.07 10.01
N ALA A 197 14.66 -5.76 10.32
CA ALA A 197 14.26 -4.42 10.77
C ALA A 197 14.94 -4.06 12.09
N ARG A 198 14.97 -4.99 13.06
CA ARG A 198 15.68 -4.80 14.33
C ARG A 198 17.17 -4.55 14.13
N LEU A 199 17.78 -5.25 13.16
CA LEU A 199 19.18 -5.08 12.79
C LEU A 199 19.43 -3.71 12.15
N SER A 200 18.62 -3.31 11.15
CA SER A 200 18.68 -1.98 10.52
C SER A 200 18.56 -0.87 11.58
N ILE A 201 17.54 -0.96 12.45
CA ILE A 201 17.35 0.00 13.54
C ILE A 201 18.55 0.04 14.51
N ALA A 202 19.19 -1.11 14.76
CA ALA A 202 20.36 -1.17 15.63
C ALA A 202 21.60 -0.53 14.99
N PHE A 203 21.84 -0.78 13.70
CA PHE A 203 22.94 -0.19 12.94
C PHE A 203 22.74 1.31 12.70
N SER A 204 21.50 1.77 12.51
CA SER A 204 21.21 3.19 12.34
C SER A 204 21.67 4.07 13.49
N ARG A 205 21.75 3.52 14.70
CA ARG A 205 22.26 4.23 15.88
C ARG A 205 23.77 4.47 15.86
N ARG A 206 24.54 3.74 15.04
CA ARG A 206 26.02 3.72 15.12
C ARG A 206 26.70 4.40 13.94
N LEU A 207 26.06 4.46 12.77
CA LEU A 207 26.74 4.80 11.52
C LEU A 207 26.27 6.09 10.81
N PHE A 208 25.09 6.65 11.12
CA PHE A 208 24.48 7.66 10.22
C PHE A 208 24.32 9.03 10.90
N ARG A 209 25.06 10.02 10.39
CA ARG A 209 24.89 11.44 10.73
C ARG A 209 24.40 12.27 9.55
N ASP A 210 24.51 11.75 8.33
CA ASP A 210 24.18 12.45 7.09
C ASP A 210 22.90 11.90 6.44
N MET A 211 22.12 12.81 5.85
CA MET A 211 20.79 12.54 5.29
C MET A 211 20.87 11.67 4.04
N ALA A 212 21.77 11.99 3.11
CA ALA A 212 21.92 11.25 1.87
C ALA A 212 22.31 9.80 2.14
N THR A 213 23.25 9.59 3.07
CA THR A 213 23.69 8.24 3.48
C THR A 213 22.53 7.44 4.07
N SER A 214 21.69 8.07 4.91
CA SER A 214 20.52 7.40 5.50
C SER A 214 19.53 6.93 4.42
N VAL A 215 19.19 7.81 3.48
CA VAL A 215 18.26 7.48 2.38
C VAL A 215 18.83 6.38 1.49
N LEU A 216 20.12 6.46 1.13
CA LEU A 216 20.81 5.41 0.36
C LEU A 216 20.69 4.05 1.03
N ILE A 217 20.88 4.00 2.35
CA ILE A 217 20.78 2.73 3.10
C ILE A 217 19.36 2.22 3.18
N GLN A 218 18.34 3.09 3.24
CA GLN A 218 16.95 2.64 3.16
C GLN A 218 16.68 1.93 1.84
N PHE A 219 17.12 2.48 0.70
CA PHE A 219 17.02 1.78 -0.59
C PHE A 219 17.81 0.48 -0.58
N LEU A 220 19.07 0.49 -0.11
CA LEU A 220 19.89 -0.71 -0.05
C LEU A 220 19.27 -1.79 0.86
N SER A 221 18.68 -1.42 1.99
CA SER A 221 18.02 -2.37 2.88
C SER A 221 16.72 -2.90 2.28
N THR A 222 15.98 -2.08 1.54
CA THR A 222 14.75 -2.51 0.85
C THR A 222 15.05 -3.65 -0.11
N PHE A 223 15.98 -3.42 -1.05
CA PHE A 223 16.37 -4.45 -2.01
C PHE A 223 17.15 -5.59 -1.35
N GLY A 224 18.02 -5.29 -0.38
CA GLY A 224 18.81 -6.30 0.32
C GLY A 224 17.96 -7.29 1.11
N VAL A 225 16.89 -6.84 1.77
CA VAL A 225 15.94 -7.71 2.49
C VAL A 225 15.15 -8.58 1.52
N TRP A 226 14.73 -8.01 0.38
CA TRP A 226 14.07 -8.77 -0.69
C TRP A 226 14.98 -9.91 -1.20
N LEU A 227 16.19 -9.57 -1.63
CA LEU A 227 17.15 -10.53 -2.18
C LEU A 227 17.53 -11.61 -1.15
N LEU A 228 17.68 -11.23 0.12
CA LEU A 228 17.98 -12.19 1.20
C LEU A 228 16.83 -13.17 1.41
N ALA A 229 15.57 -12.71 1.32
CA ALA A 229 14.42 -13.59 1.44
C ALA A 229 14.36 -14.60 0.29
N GLU A 230 14.62 -14.16 -0.94
CA GLU A 230 14.65 -15.05 -2.12
C GLU A 230 15.78 -16.07 -2.05
N ALA A 231 16.97 -15.65 -1.63
CA ALA A 231 18.12 -16.54 -1.43
C ALA A 231 17.86 -17.62 -0.36
N LEU A 232 17.02 -17.31 0.64
CA LEU A 232 16.60 -18.26 1.67
C LEU A 232 15.31 -19.02 1.31
N HIS A 233 14.80 -18.85 0.10
CA HIS A 233 13.54 -19.42 -0.37
C HIS A 233 12.33 -19.09 0.52
N LEU A 234 12.36 -17.93 1.17
CA LEU A 234 11.26 -17.39 1.98
C LEU A 234 10.37 -16.48 1.14
N SER A 235 9.20 -16.13 1.67
CA SER A 235 8.32 -15.17 0.99
C SER A 235 8.92 -13.76 1.07
N ALA A 236 9.46 -13.25 -0.05
CA ALA A 236 10.02 -11.89 -0.12
C ALA A 236 9.00 -10.81 0.23
N ILE A 237 7.75 -10.96 -0.25
CA ILE A 237 6.64 -10.06 0.07
C ILE A 237 6.38 -9.99 1.57
N ILE A 238 6.15 -11.12 2.23
CA ILE A 238 5.89 -11.15 3.68
C ILE A 238 7.10 -10.64 4.47
N THR A 239 8.32 -10.89 3.97
CA THR A 239 9.55 -10.38 4.58
C THR A 239 9.60 -8.86 4.53
N VAL A 240 9.36 -8.25 3.36
CA VAL A 240 9.35 -6.79 3.20
C VAL A 240 8.21 -6.14 3.97
N VAL A 241 7.02 -6.73 3.98
CA VAL A 241 5.87 -6.23 4.76
C VAL A 241 6.19 -6.26 6.26
N ALA A 242 6.70 -7.37 6.78
CA ALA A 242 7.10 -7.47 8.19
C ALA A 242 8.24 -6.51 8.53
N TYR A 243 9.19 -6.32 7.60
CA TYR A 243 10.28 -5.36 7.72
C TYR A 243 9.77 -3.91 7.82
N GLY A 244 8.94 -3.49 6.86
CA GLY A 244 8.35 -2.14 6.77
C GLY A 244 7.50 -1.80 7.99
N MET A 245 6.55 -2.67 8.34
CA MET A 245 5.68 -2.46 9.52
C MET A 245 6.50 -2.38 10.82
N THR A 246 7.58 -3.16 10.93
CA THR A 246 8.46 -3.11 12.11
C THR A 246 9.27 -1.80 12.15
N LEU A 247 9.73 -1.33 10.98
CA LEU A 247 10.49 -0.09 10.84
C LEU A 247 9.63 1.15 11.17
N ALA A 248 8.40 1.21 10.65
CA ALA A 248 7.44 2.29 10.88
C ALA A 248 7.11 2.51 12.36
N ARG A 249 7.13 1.42 13.15
CA ARG A 249 6.84 1.44 14.60
C ARG A 249 7.98 1.98 15.47
N HIS A 250 9.21 2.00 14.98
CA HIS A 250 10.40 2.26 15.82
C HIS A 250 11.31 3.38 15.32
N THR A 251 11.22 3.73 14.04
CA THR A 251 12.08 4.74 13.40
C THR A 251 11.68 6.18 13.71
N PRO A 252 10.38 6.56 13.72
CA PRO A 252 9.91 7.91 14.05
C PRO A 252 10.60 8.57 15.24
N ARG A 253 10.71 7.89 16.39
CA ARG A 253 11.36 8.42 17.60
C ARG A 253 12.82 8.85 17.43
N ARG A 254 13.52 8.24 16.47
CA ARG A 254 14.99 8.22 16.43
C ARG A 254 15.60 9.08 15.34
N SER A 255 14.80 9.49 14.38
CA SER A 255 15.21 10.41 13.31
C SER A 255 14.91 11.84 13.74
N GLY A 256 15.72 12.82 13.33
CA GLY A 256 15.32 14.24 13.48
C GLY A 256 14.29 14.64 12.42
N ALA A 257 13.53 15.71 12.65
CA ALA A 257 12.49 16.19 11.72
C ALA A 257 13.02 16.40 10.29
N ARG A 258 14.21 17.01 10.16
CA ARG A 258 14.88 17.22 8.87
C ARG A 258 15.07 15.92 8.08
N HIS A 259 15.47 14.84 8.76
CA HIS A 259 15.70 13.54 8.13
C HIS A 259 14.38 12.87 7.72
N ARG A 260 13.33 12.95 8.56
CA ARG A 260 12.02 12.36 8.24
C ARG A 260 11.38 13.03 7.03
N ILE A 261 11.23 14.35 7.06
CA ILE A 261 10.58 15.11 5.98
C ILE A 261 11.25 14.84 4.63
N ALA A 262 12.59 14.89 4.60
CA ALA A 262 13.30 14.63 3.36
C ALA A 262 13.24 13.16 2.92
N SER A 263 13.27 12.22 3.87
CA SER A 263 13.10 10.79 3.58
C SER A 263 11.73 10.52 2.95
N TYR A 264 10.65 11.06 3.52
CA TYR A 264 9.30 10.91 2.97
C TYR A 264 9.19 11.49 1.57
N ALA A 265 9.70 12.70 1.34
CA ALA A 265 9.69 13.31 0.01
C ALA A 265 10.46 12.49 -1.04
N VAL A 266 11.63 11.92 -0.69
CA VAL A 266 12.40 11.08 -1.63
C VAL A 266 11.66 9.78 -1.94
N TRP A 267 11.06 9.14 -0.93
CA TRP A 267 10.29 7.90 -1.12
C TRP A 267 9.05 8.13 -1.97
N GLU A 268 8.29 9.19 -1.71
CA GLU A 268 7.12 9.56 -2.50
C GLU A 268 7.47 9.72 -3.99
N VAL A 269 8.54 10.46 -4.30
CA VAL A 269 9.00 10.63 -5.69
C VAL A 269 9.51 9.31 -6.29
N ALA A 270 10.26 8.51 -5.52
CA ALA A 270 10.79 7.24 -6.01
C ALA A 270 9.67 6.24 -6.34
N VAL A 271 8.70 6.07 -5.44
CA VAL A 271 7.53 5.20 -5.63
C VAL A 271 6.68 5.69 -6.80
N PHE A 272 6.46 7.01 -6.91
CA PHE A 272 5.77 7.60 -8.05
C PHE A 272 6.47 7.27 -9.38
N VAL A 273 7.78 7.49 -9.48
CA VAL A 273 8.55 7.22 -10.70
C VAL A 273 8.53 5.74 -11.05
N LEU A 274 8.74 4.85 -10.08
CA LEU A 274 8.72 3.40 -10.27
C LEU A 274 7.35 2.94 -10.78
N ASN A 275 6.26 3.39 -10.16
CA ASN A 275 4.90 3.06 -10.59
C ASN A 275 4.62 3.61 -11.99
N ALA A 276 5.01 4.87 -12.26
CA ALA A 276 4.71 5.50 -13.54
C ALA A 276 5.45 4.82 -14.70
N VAL A 277 6.72 4.48 -14.50
CA VAL A 277 7.50 3.69 -15.46
C VAL A 277 6.90 2.30 -15.63
N ALA A 278 6.53 1.61 -14.54
CA ALA A 278 5.95 0.28 -14.63
C ALA A 278 4.63 0.27 -15.42
N PHE A 279 3.69 1.20 -15.16
CA PHE A 279 2.45 1.29 -15.93
C PHE A 279 2.68 1.63 -17.40
N LEU A 280 3.67 2.47 -17.71
CA LEU A 280 3.98 2.81 -19.09
C LEU A 280 4.63 1.63 -19.84
N LEU A 281 5.49 0.87 -19.17
CA LEU A 281 6.04 -0.39 -19.69
C LEU A 281 4.94 -1.44 -19.91
N ILE A 282 3.94 -1.52 -19.03
CA ILE A 282 2.77 -2.40 -19.23
C ILE A 282 2.09 -2.13 -20.57
N GLY A 283 1.87 -0.86 -20.90
CA GLY A 283 1.29 -0.51 -22.19
C GLY A 283 2.20 -0.89 -23.36
N LEU A 284 3.51 -0.68 -23.21
CA LEU A 284 4.49 -0.91 -24.27
C LEU A 284 4.59 -2.39 -24.70
N GLU A 285 4.47 -3.31 -23.74
CA GLU A 285 4.54 -4.76 -23.95
C GLU A 285 3.40 -5.30 -24.84
N MET A 286 2.25 -4.61 -24.90
CA MET A 286 1.07 -5.09 -25.62
C MET A 286 1.33 -5.34 -27.12
N ARG A 287 2.15 -4.52 -27.78
CA ARG A 287 2.47 -4.72 -29.20
C ARG A 287 3.30 -5.98 -29.44
N VAL A 288 4.23 -6.29 -28.54
CA VAL A 288 5.09 -7.47 -28.67
C VAL A 288 4.24 -8.74 -28.64
N ILE A 289 3.27 -8.79 -27.74
CA ILE A 289 2.36 -9.93 -27.58
C ILE A 289 1.43 -10.04 -28.79
N LEU A 290 0.82 -8.93 -29.22
CA LEU A 290 -0.03 -8.92 -30.42
C LEU A 290 0.71 -9.37 -31.68
N GLY A 291 2.01 -9.08 -31.79
CA GLY A 291 2.84 -9.50 -32.91
C GLY A 291 3.29 -10.97 -32.88
N ARG A 292 3.13 -11.66 -31.74
CA ARG A 292 3.47 -13.10 -31.57
C ARG A 292 2.27 -14.03 -31.71
N LEU A 293 1.06 -13.49 -31.59
CA LEU A 293 -0.17 -14.25 -31.76
C LEU A 293 -0.48 -14.44 -33.25
N ASP A 294 0.12 -15.47 -33.85
CA ASP A 294 -0.22 -15.92 -35.21
C ASP A 294 -1.42 -16.90 -35.16
N GLY A 295 -2.50 -16.64 -35.93
CA GLY A 295 -3.61 -17.59 -36.10
C GLY A 295 -5.01 -17.04 -35.77
N ASP A 296 -5.92 -17.93 -35.37
CA ASP A 296 -7.30 -17.58 -34.99
C ASP A 296 -7.32 -16.90 -33.62
N TRP A 297 -7.66 -15.61 -33.61
CA TRP A 297 -7.68 -14.76 -32.42
C TRP A 297 -8.95 -14.94 -31.57
N ALA A 298 -10.00 -15.59 -32.10
CA ALA A 298 -11.27 -15.70 -31.38
C ALA A 298 -11.13 -16.43 -30.02
N PRO A 299 -10.50 -17.61 -29.91
CA PRO A 299 -10.34 -18.30 -28.63
C PRO A 299 -9.55 -17.47 -27.60
N VAL A 300 -8.52 -16.76 -28.04
CA VAL A 300 -7.67 -15.91 -27.19
C VAL A 300 -8.41 -14.66 -26.73
N ALA A 301 -9.22 -14.06 -27.60
CA ALA A 301 -10.09 -12.94 -27.25
C ALA A 301 -11.17 -13.35 -26.24
N TRP A 302 -11.77 -14.54 -26.42
CA TRP A 302 -12.72 -15.10 -25.46
C TRP A 302 -12.08 -15.43 -24.12
N LEU A 303 -10.85 -15.95 -24.11
CA LEU A 303 -10.06 -16.13 -22.90
C LEU A 303 -9.92 -14.80 -22.17
N ALA A 304 -9.41 -13.76 -22.84
CA ALA A 304 -9.20 -12.45 -22.24
C ALA A 304 -10.51 -11.85 -21.68
N ALA A 305 -11.58 -11.83 -22.48
CA ALA A 305 -12.88 -11.31 -22.07
C ALA A 305 -13.49 -12.11 -20.91
N GLY A 306 -13.39 -13.44 -20.98
CA GLY A 306 -13.86 -14.35 -19.94
C GLY A 306 -13.07 -14.18 -18.65
N THR A 307 -11.75 -14.01 -18.71
CA THR A 307 -10.90 -13.73 -17.55
C THR A 307 -11.27 -12.40 -16.92
N CYS A 308 -11.43 -11.32 -17.69
CA CYS A 308 -11.90 -10.02 -17.19
C CYS A 308 -13.22 -10.15 -16.43
N LEU A 309 -14.20 -10.85 -17.01
CA LEU A 309 -15.49 -11.07 -16.38
C LEU A 309 -15.38 -11.92 -15.12
N ALA A 310 -14.65 -13.04 -15.16
CA ALA A 310 -14.47 -13.94 -14.03
C ALA A 310 -13.82 -13.21 -12.84
N VAL A 311 -12.81 -12.40 -13.12
CA VAL A 311 -12.08 -11.60 -12.14
C VAL A 311 -12.99 -10.58 -11.42
N VAL A 312 -13.86 -9.88 -12.16
CA VAL A 312 -14.82 -8.92 -11.60
C VAL A 312 -15.94 -9.64 -10.84
N VAL A 313 -16.52 -10.68 -11.44
CA VAL A 313 -17.66 -11.41 -10.87
C VAL A 313 -17.25 -12.19 -9.63
N ALA A 314 -16.11 -12.87 -9.63
CA ALA A 314 -15.61 -13.61 -8.47
C ALA A 314 -15.44 -12.68 -7.26
N ARG A 315 -14.84 -11.51 -7.48
CA ARG A 315 -14.66 -10.50 -6.43
C ARG A 315 -16.00 -9.96 -5.94
N LEU A 316 -16.89 -9.56 -6.85
CA LEU A 316 -18.21 -9.05 -6.49
C LEU A 316 -19.03 -10.08 -5.72
N ALA A 317 -19.07 -11.32 -6.21
CA ALA A 317 -19.78 -12.42 -5.56
C ALA A 317 -19.26 -12.68 -4.16
N TRP A 318 -17.93 -12.77 -3.98
CA TRP A 318 -17.34 -13.01 -2.66
C TRP A 318 -17.59 -11.86 -1.68
N VAL A 319 -17.31 -10.62 -2.08
CA VAL A 319 -17.48 -9.45 -1.20
C VAL A 319 -18.95 -9.27 -0.81
N MET A 320 -19.87 -9.49 -1.74
CA MET A 320 -21.30 -9.40 -1.45
C MET A 320 -21.77 -10.56 -0.57
N ALA A 321 -21.31 -11.80 -0.82
CA ALA A 321 -21.61 -12.96 0.02
C ALA A 321 -21.07 -12.78 1.45
N TYR A 322 -19.83 -12.33 1.59
CA TYR A 322 -19.24 -12.02 2.90
C TYR A 322 -20.08 -10.97 3.64
N ASN A 323 -20.46 -9.89 2.95
CA ASN A 323 -21.26 -8.83 3.53
C ASN A 323 -22.68 -9.25 3.94
N THR A 324 -23.31 -10.16 3.20
CA THR A 324 -24.63 -10.70 3.56
C THR A 324 -24.53 -11.64 4.75
N VAL A 325 -23.52 -12.53 4.78
CA VAL A 325 -23.26 -13.44 5.90
C VAL A 325 -22.98 -12.67 7.18
N VAL A 326 -22.10 -11.65 7.15
CA VAL A 326 -21.78 -10.85 8.33
C VAL A 326 -23.02 -10.10 8.83
N ARG A 327 -23.80 -9.50 7.93
CA ARG A 327 -25.05 -8.82 8.34
C ARG A 327 -26.09 -9.76 8.91
N TRP A 328 -26.24 -10.94 8.31
CA TRP A 328 -27.12 -11.98 8.81
C TRP A 328 -26.69 -12.44 10.20
N ALA A 329 -25.39 -12.70 10.42
CA ALA A 329 -24.85 -13.10 11.71
C ALA A 329 -25.09 -12.04 12.79
N ILE A 330 -24.85 -10.76 12.47
CA ILE A 330 -25.14 -9.63 13.38
C ILE A 330 -26.63 -9.58 13.76
N ARG A 331 -27.53 -9.74 12.78
CA ARG A 331 -28.99 -9.75 13.01
C ARG A 331 -29.45 -10.96 13.84
N ARG A 332 -28.89 -12.15 13.55
CA ARG A 332 -29.38 -13.42 14.10
C ARG A 332 -28.87 -13.71 15.51
N PHE A 333 -27.60 -13.41 15.76
CA PHE A 333 -26.93 -13.75 17.02
C PHE A 333 -26.78 -12.54 17.94
N GLY A 334 -27.31 -11.38 17.56
CA GLY A 334 -27.10 -10.12 18.28
C GLY A 334 -25.61 -9.84 18.49
N ALA A 335 -24.77 -10.38 17.60
CA ALA A 335 -23.33 -10.41 17.79
C ALA A 335 -22.89 -8.98 18.07
N ARG A 336 -22.44 -8.75 19.31
CA ARG A 336 -21.71 -7.53 19.67
C ARG A 336 -20.65 -7.42 18.58
N ALA A 337 -20.82 -6.47 17.66
CA ALA A 337 -19.79 -6.12 16.69
C ALA A 337 -18.48 -6.12 17.47
N PRO A 338 -17.43 -6.84 17.03
CA PRO A 338 -16.27 -7.19 17.84
C PRO A 338 -15.81 -5.94 18.57
N GLN A 339 -16.26 -5.83 19.82
CA GLN A 339 -16.23 -4.59 20.55
C GLN A 339 -14.76 -4.49 20.91
N GLY A 340 -14.07 -3.52 20.27
CA GLY A 340 -12.65 -3.29 20.52
C GLY A 340 -12.42 -3.41 22.02
N ARG A 341 -11.44 -4.24 22.40
CA ARG A 341 -11.14 -4.56 23.80
C ARG A 341 -11.25 -3.27 24.62
N PRO A 342 -11.93 -3.26 25.79
CA PRO A 342 -11.89 -2.12 26.68
C PRO A 342 -10.45 -1.95 27.15
N LEU A 343 -9.69 -1.11 26.45
CA LEU A 343 -8.35 -0.72 26.81
C LEU A 343 -8.46 0.25 27.99
N GLY A 344 -7.99 -0.21 29.15
CA GLY A 344 -7.65 0.64 30.29
C GLY A 344 -8.83 1.22 31.08
N ARG A 345 -9.03 0.69 32.30
CA ARG A 345 -9.68 1.42 33.39
C ARG A 345 -8.83 2.66 33.73
N SER A 346 -9.05 3.78 33.04
CA SER A 346 -8.68 5.08 33.59
C SER A 346 -9.64 6.15 33.06
N GLN A 347 -10.39 6.70 34.01
CA GLN A 347 -11.32 7.85 33.95
C GLN A 347 -11.51 8.57 32.60
N GLY A 348 -12.75 8.49 32.11
CA GLY A 348 -13.39 9.57 31.35
C GLY A 348 -13.57 9.28 29.85
N ARG A 349 -14.83 8.98 29.48
CA ARG A 349 -15.34 8.81 28.10
C ARG A 349 -14.73 7.64 27.31
N SER A 350 -15.42 6.51 27.40
CA SER A 350 -15.42 5.48 26.35
C SER A 350 -15.82 6.12 25.01
N LEU A 351 -14.84 6.50 24.19
CA LEU A 351 -15.01 6.70 22.75
C LEU A 351 -15.23 5.31 22.14
N GLY A 352 -16.41 4.74 22.36
CA GLY A 352 -16.81 3.52 21.68
C GLY A 352 -16.92 3.82 20.20
N ARG A 353 -15.87 3.50 19.43
CA ARG A 353 -15.84 3.64 17.97
C ARG A 353 -17.11 2.99 17.39
N PRO A 354 -18.01 3.73 16.72
CA PRO A 354 -19.05 3.11 15.93
C PRO A 354 -18.36 2.45 14.73
N GLN A 355 -17.96 1.18 14.88
CA GLN A 355 -17.50 0.39 13.73
C GLN A 355 -18.59 0.45 12.68
N LEU A 356 -18.33 1.14 11.55
CA LEU A 356 -19.28 1.23 10.44
C LEU A 356 -19.73 -0.18 10.12
N ARG A 357 -21.01 -0.50 10.37
CA ARG A 357 -21.57 -1.80 10.00
C ARG A 357 -21.37 -1.98 8.50
N PRO A 358 -20.98 -3.17 8.02
CA PRO A 358 -20.82 -3.40 6.58
C PRO A 358 -22.12 -3.00 5.85
N THR A 359 -22.04 -1.97 5.01
CA THR A 359 -23.16 -1.44 4.21
C THR A 359 -23.13 -2.02 2.80
N VAL A 360 -24.26 -2.03 2.08
CA VAL A 360 -24.28 -2.54 0.70
C VAL A 360 -23.35 -1.68 -0.16
N GLY A 361 -23.43 -0.36 0.00
CA GLY A 361 -22.56 0.59 -0.70
C GLY A 361 -21.07 0.35 -0.41
N GLY A 362 -20.66 0.24 0.86
CA GLY A 362 -19.26 -0.02 1.20
C GLY A 362 -18.76 -1.36 0.63
N GLY A 363 -19.61 -2.39 0.64
CA GLY A 363 -19.31 -3.67 0.01
C GLY A 363 -19.13 -3.58 -1.51
N LEU A 364 -20.05 -2.87 -2.18
CA LEU A 364 -19.96 -2.66 -3.62
C LEU A 364 -18.71 -1.86 -4.01
N LEU A 365 -18.35 -0.85 -3.21
CA LEU A 365 -17.14 -0.08 -3.43
C LEU A 365 -15.89 -0.96 -3.33
N VAL A 366 -15.77 -1.76 -2.27
CA VAL A 366 -14.63 -2.69 -2.06
C VAL A 366 -14.56 -3.75 -3.17
N ALA A 367 -15.71 -4.25 -3.63
CA ALA A 367 -15.78 -5.17 -4.74
C ALA A 367 -15.30 -4.52 -6.05
N TRP A 368 -15.68 -3.26 -6.30
CA TRP A 368 -15.38 -2.55 -7.53
C TRP A 368 -13.97 -1.94 -7.58
N SER A 369 -13.34 -1.74 -6.43
CA SER A 369 -11.98 -1.18 -6.31
C SER A 369 -10.86 -2.17 -6.60
N GLY A 370 -11.17 -3.41 -7.02
CA GLY A 370 -10.17 -4.43 -7.32
C GLY A 370 -9.44 -4.21 -8.64
N MET A 371 -8.73 -3.10 -8.82
CA MET A 371 -7.93 -2.88 -10.02
C MET A 371 -6.71 -3.80 -10.04
N ARG A 372 -6.25 -4.28 -11.20
CA ARG A 372 -5.01 -5.08 -11.31
C ARG A 372 -3.88 -4.17 -11.72
N GLY A 373 -2.68 -4.44 -11.21
CA GLY A 373 -1.54 -3.55 -11.36
C GLY A 373 -0.26 -4.25 -11.77
N ILE A 374 0.84 -3.68 -11.31
CA ILE A 374 2.20 -4.02 -11.75
C ILE A 374 2.57 -5.47 -11.42
N VAL A 375 2.14 -5.97 -10.26
CA VAL A 375 2.43 -7.34 -9.82
C VAL A 375 1.87 -8.37 -10.79
N THR A 376 0.64 -8.16 -11.29
CA THR A 376 0.03 -9.01 -12.32
C THR A 376 0.89 -9.06 -13.57
N LEU A 377 1.38 -7.92 -14.06
CA LEU A 377 2.24 -7.95 -15.23
C LEU A 377 3.58 -8.63 -14.93
N ALA A 378 4.26 -8.23 -13.86
CA ALA A 378 5.57 -8.76 -13.52
C ALA A 378 5.52 -10.29 -13.39
N ALA A 379 4.47 -10.83 -12.76
CA ALA A 379 4.24 -12.27 -12.67
C ALA A 379 3.92 -12.91 -14.04
N ALA A 380 3.16 -12.23 -14.92
CA ALA A 380 2.91 -12.73 -16.27
C ALA A 380 4.20 -12.80 -17.12
N LEU A 381 5.04 -11.77 -17.05
CA LEU A 381 6.31 -11.73 -17.76
C LEU A 381 7.32 -12.73 -17.19
N ALA A 382 7.22 -13.05 -15.89
CA ALA A 382 7.99 -14.07 -15.20
C ALA A 382 7.71 -15.52 -15.62
N LEU A 383 6.73 -15.73 -16.50
CA LEU A 383 6.45 -17.06 -17.01
C LEU A 383 7.63 -17.54 -17.89
N PRO A 384 8.14 -18.77 -17.64
CA PRO A 384 9.21 -19.36 -18.44
C PRO A 384 8.88 -19.35 -19.94
N GLU A 385 9.86 -19.03 -20.80
CA GLU A 385 9.64 -18.94 -22.25
C GLU A 385 9.16 -20.25 -22.88
N ASN A 386 9.54 -21.38 -22.30
CA ASN A 386 9.14 -22.72 -22.74
C ASN A 386 7.78 -23.18 -22.16
N LEU A 387 7.10 -22.34 -21.39
CA LEU A 387 5.81 -22.69 -20.81
C LEU A 387 4.74 -22.76 -21.92
N PRO A 388 3.95 -23.84 -22.00
CA PRO A 388 2.89 -23.92 -22.99
C PRO A 388 1.81 -22.86 -22.73
N PHE A 389 1.26 -22.29 -23.79
CA PHE A 389 0.26 -21.21 -23.76
C PHE A 389 0.72 -19.92 -23.06
N ARG A 390 2.04 -19.67 -22.99
CA ARG A 390 2.59 -18.49 -22.33
C ARG A 390 2.00 -17.20 -22.89
N ASP A 391 2.01 -17.03 -24.21
CA ASP A 391 1.64 -15.77 -24.84
C ASP A 391 0.15 -15.46 -24.66
N GLU A 392 -0.72 -16.48 -24.64
CA GLU A 392 -2.14 -16.35 -24.32
C GLU A 392 -2.36 -15.95 -22.86
N VAL A 393 -1.57 -16.49 -21.94
CA VAL A 393 -1.62 -16.11 -20.52
C VAL A 393 -1.18 -14.66 -20.32
N VAL A 394 -0.06 -14.27 -20.93
CA VAL A 394 0.45 -12.89 -20.86
C VAL A 394 -0.56 -11.93 -21.49
N PHE A 395 -1.11 -12.26 -22.65
CA PHE A 395 -2.14 -11.47 -23.32
C PHE A 395 -3.37 -11.26 -22.42
N ALA A 396 -3.92 -12.35 -21.86
CA ALA A 396 -5.07 -12.27 -20.97
C ALA A 396 -4.77 -11.42 -19.73
N ALA A 397 -3.58 -11.55 -19.13
CA ALA A 397 -3.16 -10.76 -17.98
C ALA A 397 -3.09 -9.26 -18.30
N VAL A 398 -2.48 -8.88 -19.44
CA VAL A 398 -2.41 -7.48 -19.90
C VAL A 398 -3.82 -6.93 -20.16
N CYS A 399 -4.68 -7.69 -20.82
CA CYS A 399 -6.07 -7.29 -21.05
C CYS A 399 -6.82 -7.06 -19.74
N VAL A 400 -6.63 -7.92 -18.73
CA VAL A 400 -7.24 -7.73 -17.39
C VAL A 400 -6.71 -6.47 -16.71
N VAL A 401 -5.40 -6.23 -16.74
CA VAL A 401 -4.79 -5.02 -16.16
C VAL A 401 -5.36 -3.77 -16.83
N LEU A 402 -5.32 -3.69 -18.16
CA LEU A 402 -5.85 -2.55 -18.92
C LEU A 402 -7.36 -2.35 -18.68
N PHE A 403 -8.14 -3.43 -18.76
CA PHE A 403 -9.58 -3.39 -18.54
C PHE A 403 -9.92 -2.89 -17.13
N THR A 404 -9.27 -3.44 -16.11
CA THR A 404 -9.57 -3.07 -14.72
C THR A 404 -9.08 -1.66 -14.39
N LEU A 405 -7.87 -1.27 -14.78
CA LEU A 405 -7.36 0.08 -14.57
C LEU A 405 -8.22 1.15 -15.27
N VAL A 406 -8.59 0.92 -16.53
CA VAL A 406 -9.34 1.91 -17.31
C VAL A 406 -10.80 1.91 -16.90
N LEU A 407 -11.48 0.75 -16.95
CA LEU A 407 -12.91 0.71 -16.66
C LEU A 407 -13.18 0.96 -15.18
N GLN A 408 -12.55 0.20 -14.27
CA GLN A 408 -12.83 0.38 -12.84
C GLN A 408 -12.24 1.68 -12.34
N GLY A 409 -11.03 2.07 -12.75
CA GLY A 409 -10.42 3.33 -12.32
C GLY A 409 -11.25 4.56 -12.67
N VAL A 410 -11.75 4.66 -13.91
CA VAL A 410 -12.60 5.81 -14.32
C VAL A 410 -13.98 5.75 -13.68
N THR A 411 -14.54 4.57 -13.45
CA THR A 411 -15.90 4.43 -12.90
C THR A 411 -15.97 4.44 -11.37
N LEU A 412 -14.85 4.24 -10.66
CA LEU A 412 -14.80 4.13 -9.21
C LEU A 412 -15.18 5.45 -8.51
N GLY A 413 -14.70 6.59 -9.01
CA GLY A 413 -15.04 7.92 -8.47
C GLY A 413 -16.54 8.24 -8.58
N PRO A 414 -17.16 8.15 -9.77
CA PRO A 414 -18.60 8.29 -9.94
C PRO A 414 -19.42 7.32 -9.09
N LEU A 415 -18.94 6.08 -8.92
CA LEU A 415 -19.59 5.08 -8.08
C LEU A 415 -19.60 5.52 -6.59
N LEU A 416 -18.47 5.98 -6.07
CA LEU A 416 -18.38 6.49 -4.69
C LEU A 416 -19.36 7.64 -4.45
N ASN A 417 -19.38 8.62 -5.36
CA ASN A 417 -20.27 9.78 -5.28
C ASN A 417 -21.75 9.38 -5.32
N ARG A 418 -22.12 8.42 -6.18
CA ARG A 418 -23.50 7.90 -6.25
C ARG A 418 -23.92 7.13 -5.00
N LEU A 419 -22.98 6.44 -4.36
CA LEU A 419 -23.25 5.68 -3.14
C LEU A 419 -23.35 6.58 -1.89
N GLY A 420 -22.96 7.85 -1.98
CA GLY A 420 -23.06 8.81 -0.87
C GLY A 420 -22.22 8.39 0.34
N LEU A 421 -21.11 7.68 0.13
CA LEU A 421 -20.21 7.26 1.20
C LEU A 421 -19.30 8.44 1.56
N ALA A 422 -19.64 9.16 2.63
CA ALA A 422 -18.86 10.29 3.11
C ALA A 422 -17.73 9.87 4.05
N GLU A 423 -16.71 10.73 4.16
CA GLU A 423 -15.63 10.66 5.14
C GLU A 423 -16.19 10.43 6.55
N ASP A 424 -15.60 9.49 7.29
CA ASP A 424 -15.95 9.29 8.70
C ASP A 424 -15.07 10.15 9.61
N THR A 425 -15.57 10.48 10.81
CA THR A 425 -14.85 11.36 11.74
C THR A 425 -13.80 10.62 12.57
N THR A 426 -13.44 9.37 12.24
CA THR A 426 -12.60 8.52 13.10
C THR A 426 -11.22 9.13 13.27
N VAL A 427 -10.54 9.44 12.17
CA VAL A 427 -9.19 10.01 12.19
C VAL A 427 -9.22 11.43 12.78
N ALA A 428 -10.20 12.25 12.40
CA ALA A 428 -10.35 13.61 12.93
C ALA A 428 -10.52 13.65 14.46
N GLU A 429 -11.28 12.70 15.01
CA GLU A 429 -11.49 12.60 16.45
C GLU A 429 -10.23 12.15 17.20
N GLU A 430 -9.46 11.23 16.61
CA GLU A 430 -8.16 10.82 17.16
C GLU A 430 -7.12 11.92 17.09
N VAL A 431 -7.06 12.66 15.98
CA VAL A 431 -6.24 13.88 15.82
C VAL A 431 -6.59 14.89 16.90
N ARG A 432 -7.88 15.16 17.13
CA ARG A 432 -8.34 16.09 18.17
C ARG A 432 -7.90 15.65 19.57
N LEU A 433 -8.06 14.36 19.89
CA LEU A 433 -7.62 13.80 21.16
C LEU A 433 -6.10 13.87 21.32
N ALA A 434 -5.35 13.52 20.28
CA ALA A 434 -3.89 13.56 20.26
C ALA A 434 -3.38 14.98 20.50
N ARG A 435 -3.87 15.96 19.74
CA ARG A 435 -3.53 17.39 19.90
C ARG A 435 -3.72 17.87 21.34
N LEU A 436 -4.84 17.50 21.97
CA LEU A 436 -5.10 17.87 23.36
C LEU A 436 -4.07 17.27 24.33
N ARG A 437 -3.70 16.00 24.12
CA ARG A 437 -2.78 15.27 25.00
C ARG A 437 -1.32 15.71 24.82
N THR A 438 -0.88 15.91 23.57
CA THR A 438 0.47 16.40 23.26
C THR A 438 0.65 17.84 23.75
N ALA A 439 -0.33 18.72 23.55
CA ALA A 439 -0.30 20.08 24.09
C ALA A 439 -0.23 20.10 25.62
N LYS A 440 -0.97 19.21 26.31
CA LYS A 440 -0.89 19.08 27.77
C LYS A 440 0.48 18.60 28.25
N ALA A 441 1.10 17.66 27.54
CA ALA A 441 2.44 17.18 27.88
C ALA A 441 3.49 18.29 27.73
N ALA A 442 3.45 19.03 26.62
CA ALA A 442 4.31 20.19 26.40
C ALA A 442 4.14 21.27 27.47
N MET A 443 2.89 21.62 27.82
CA MET A 443 2.62 22.60 28.89
C MET A 443 3.14 22.13 30.26
N ARG A 444 2.97 20.85 30.61
CA ARG A 444 3.51 20.31 31.88
C ARG A 444 5.02 20.41 31.94
N CYS A 445 5.70 20.03 30.85
CA CYS A 445 7.15 20.16 30.75
C CYS A 445 7.61 21.61 30.99
N LEU A 446 6.90 22.58 30.41
CA LEU A 446 7.19 24.00 30.65
C LEU A 446 6.83 24.47 32.06
N GLU A 447 5.77 23.95 32.69
CA GLU A 447 5.41 24.26 34.08
C GLU A 447 6.46 23.75 35.08
N ASP A 448 7.05 22.59 34.81
CA ASP A 448 8.11 21.99 35.62
C ASP A 448 9.49 22.65 35.40
N ALA A 449 9.64 23.44 34.33
CA ALA A 449 10.89 24.15 34.02
C ALA A 449 11.12 25.35 34.96
N PRO A 450 12.39 25.73 35.24
CA PRO A 450 12.72 26.86 36.09
C PRO A 450 12.02 28.15 35.68
N ALA A 451 11.51 28.90 36.65
CA ALA A 451 10.78 30.13 36.40
C ALA A 451 11.65 31.14 35.63
N SER A 452 11.19 31.54 34.45
CA SER A 452 11.82 32.56 33.62
C SER A 452 10.76 33.34 32.86
N PRO A 453 11.02 34.62 32.52
CA PRO A 453 10.09 35.42 31.72
C PRO A 453 9.75 34.76 30.38
N SER A 454 10.73 34.10 29.76
CA SER A 454 10.59 33.37 28.50
C SER A 454 9.67 32.15 28.64
N ARG A 455 9.79 31.37 29.73
CA ARG A 455 8.85 30.28 30.06
C ARG A 455 7.42 30.81 30.22
N ASP A 456 7.24 31.91 30.95
CA ASP A 456 5.90 32.46 31.24
C ASP A 456 5.22 33.07 30.03
N ALA A 457 6.00 33.64 29.11
CA ALA A 457 5.50 34.08 27.81
C ALA A 457 5.03 32.88 26.98
N LEU A 458 5.85 31.84 26.86
CA LEU A 458 5.54 30.63 26.08
C LEU A 458 4.33 29.87 26.65
N LEU A 459 4.26 29.69 27.97
CA LEU A 459 3.10 29.07 28.63
C LEU A 459 1.81 29.85 28.41
N ARG A 460 1.86 31.19 28.45
CA ARG A 460 0.67 32.03 28.19
C ARG A 460 0.20 31.88 26.74
N ASP A 461 1.12 31.88 25.80
CA ASP A 461 0.84 31.67 24.38
C ASP A 461 0.21 30.29 24.11
N MET A 462 0.80 29.21 24.65
CA MET A 462 0.23 27.86 24.55
C MET A 462 -1.16 27.76 25.20
N LYS A 463 -1.36 28.36 26.37
CA LYS A 463 -2.68 28.40 27.05
C LYS A 463 -3.71 29.19 26.27
N ALA A 464 -3.33 30.28 25.61
CA ALA A 464 -4.21 31.06 24.75
C ALA A 464 -4.62 30.26 23.51
N ARG A 465 -3.67 29.60 22.86
CA ARG A 465 -3.90 28.74 21.67
C ARG A 465 -4.77 27.53 22.00
N ALA A 466 -4.56 26.89 23.15
CA ALA A 466 -5.36 25.75 23.61
C ALA A 466 -6.84 26.12 23.90
N LYS A 467 -7.15 27.39 24.15
CA LYS A 467 -8.52 27.87 24.39
C LYS A 467 -9.28 28.22 23.11
N LEU A 468 -8.60 28.39 21.98
CA LEU A 468 -9.19 28.80 20.70
C LEU A 468 -9.74 27.63 19.86
N ASP A 469 -9.78 26.41 20.40
CA ASP A 469 -10.31 25.16 19.81
C ASP A 469 -9.80 24.76 18.40
N GLU A 470 -8.89 25.51 17.76
CA GLU A 470 -8.48 25.23 16.38
C GLU A 470 -7.03 25.57 15.97
N ALA A 471 -6.16 26.06 16.85
CA ALA A 471 -4.90 26.64 16.36
C ALA A 471 -3.79 25.59 16.10
N ARG A 472 -3.48 25.34 14.80
CA ARG A 472 -2.16 24.91 14.31
C ARG A 472 -1.06 25.58 15.15
N ILE A 473 -0.08 24.82 15.62
CA ILE A 473 1.06 25.39 16.34
C ILE A 473 1.98 26.05 15.30
N GLY A 474 1.80 27.36 15.06
CA GLY A 474 2.63 28.14 14.14
C GLY A 474 3.69 29.00 14.85
N ALA A 475 4.91 28.99 14.27
CA ALA A 475 6.01 29.97 14.19
C ALA A 475 6.55 30.72 15.44
N PRO A 476 7.83 31.16 15.41
CA PRO A 476 8.75 31.14 16.56
C PRO A 476 8.66 32.35 17.50
N ALA A 477 8.96 32.09 18.78
CA ALA A 477 9.25 33.10 19.80
C ALA A 477 10.79 33.38 19.83
N PRO A 478 11.23 34.59 20.28
CA PRO A 478 12.60 35.10 20.11
C PRO A 478 13.69 34.17 20.67
N ASP A 479 14.89 34.19 20.08
CA ASP A 479 16.09 33.33 20.29
C ASP A 479 16.34 32.74 21.70
N SER A 480 15.88 33.38 22.78
CA SER A 480 15.91 32.86 24.16
C SER A 480 14.90 31.73 24.46
N THR A 481 13.94 31.43 23.59
CA THR A 481 12.92 30.38 23.78
C THR A 481 13.17 29.08 23.03
N ALA A 482 14.14 29.03 22.11
CA ALA A 482 14.37 27.87 21.24
C ALA A 482 14.63 26.57 22.03
N ALA A 483 15.42 26.63 23.11
CA ALA A 483 15.70 25.46 23.95
C ALA A 483 14.46 24.98 24.73
N LEU A 484 13.65 25.89 25.27
CA LEU A 484 12.40 25.55 25.97
C LEU A 484 11.35 25.02 25.00
N GLN A 485 11.29 25.57 23.79
CA GLN A 485 10.41 25.10 22.73
C GLN A 485 10.81 23.69 22.26
N ALA A 486 12.10 23.42 22.08
CA ALA A 486 12.60 22.08 21.76
C ALA A 486 12.23 21.05 22.84
N GLN A 487 12.39 21.38 24.13
CA GLN A 487 11.98 20.51 25.23
C GLN A 487 10.46 20.26 25.24
N ALA A 488 9.66 21.30 25.00
CA ALA A 488 8.21 21.18 24.93
C ALA A 488 7.77 20.28 23.75
N VAL A 489 8.42 20.40 22.59
CA VAL A 489 8.19 19.54 21.42
C VAL A 489 8.59 18.10 21.70
N GLU A 490 9.71 17.86 22.38
CA GLU A 490 10.14 16.51 22.79
C GLU A 490 9.12 15.85 23.73
N ALA A 491 8.64 16.58 24.74
CA ALA A 491 7.59 16.10 25.64
C ALA A 491 6.26 15.81 24.91
N ALA A 492 5.90 16.66 23.93
CA ALA A 492 4.74 16.41 23.07
C ALA A 492 4.92 15.14 22.24
N ARG A 493 6.12 14.88 21.71
CA ARG A 493 6.45 13.69 20.91
C ARG A 493 6.38 12.42 21.75
N ASP A 494 6.92 12.44 22.98
CA ASP A 494 6.79 11.31 23.91
C ASP A 494 5.33 10.96 24.19
N ALA A 495 4.49 11.97 24.45
CA ALA A 495 3.07 11.76 24.65
C ALA A 495 2.35 11.22 23.40
N LEU A 496 2.74 11.69 22.20
CA LEU A 496 2.20 11.19 20.94
C LEU A 496 2.55 9.70 20.73
N GLU A 497 3.78 9.32 21.03
CA GLU A 497 4.23 7.92 20.93
C GLU A 497 3.53 7.00 21.93
N ASP A 498 3.31 7.44 23.17
CA ASP A 498 2.57 6.68 24.17
C ASP A 498 1.13 6.42 23.70
N LEU A 499 0.46 7.43 23.13
CA LEU A 499 -0.89 7.27 22.57
C LEU A 499 -0.93 6.25 21.42
N ARG A 500 0.08 6.26 20.54
CA ARG A 500 0.21 5.30 19.45
C ARG A 500 0.49 3.90 19.98
N ARG A 501 1.40 3.78 20.95
CA ARG A 501 1.83 2.50 21.55
C ARG A 501 0.69 1.79 22.26
N ASP A 502 -0.12 2.53 23.00
CA ASP A 502 -1.27 2.01 23.73
C ASP A 502 -2.49 1.78 22.82
N GLY A 503 -2.38 2.14 21.54
CA GLY A 503 -3.45 2.00 20.56
C GLY A 503 -4.62 2.94 20.82
N THR A 504 -4.38 4.09 21.46
CA THR A 504 -5.40 5.13 21.64
C THR A 504 -5.66 5.87 20.33
N ILE A 505 -4.63 6.05 19.51
CA ILE A 505 -4.70 6.64 18.16
C ILE A 505 -4.16 5.67 17.10
N GLY A 506 -4.67 5.76 15.88
CA GLY A 506 -4.20 5.04 14.70
C GLY A 506 -2.95 5.70 14.10
N ASP A 507 -2.37 5.06 13.09
CA ASP A 507 -1.14 5.56 12.46
C ASP A 507 -1.41 6.81 11.60
N ASP A 508 -2.57 6.94 10.93
CA ASP A 508 -2.96 8.16 10.20
C ASP A 508 -3.00 9.40 11.11
N ALA A 509 -3.66 9.28 12.27
CA ALA A 509 -3.72 10.37 13.24
C ALA A 509 -2.33 10.67 13.84
N PHE A 510 -1.48 9.65 13.97
CA PHE A 510 -0.10 9.82 14.40
C PHE A 510 0.72 10.62 13.38
N HIS A 511 0.64 10.28 12.08
CA HIS A 511 1.44 10.93 11.03
C HIS A 511 1.06 12.41 10.84
N VAL A 512 -0.24 12.75 10.92
CA VAL A 512 -0.68 14.15 10.89
C VAL A 512 -0.04 14.97 12.03
N LEU A 513 0.00 14.42 13.23
CA LEU A 513 0.57 15.07 14.41
C LEU A 513 2.11 15.05 14.38
N GLU A 514 2.71 14.01 13.82
CA GLU A 514 4.16 13.91 13.61
C GLU A 514 4.64 15.02 12.68
N GLU A 515 3.94 15.23 11.55
CA GLU A 515 4.24 16.32 10.62
C GLU A 515 4.13 17.70 11.30
N GLU A 516 3.05 17.93 12.08
CA GLU A 516 2.89 19.16 12.86
C GLU A 516 4.08 19.39 13.81
N LEU A 517 4.47 18.38 14.58
CA LEU A 517 5.59 18.47 15.52
C LEU A 517 6.94 18.64 14.82
N ASP A 518 7.11 18.05 13.63
CA ASP A 518 8.31 18.18 12.82
C ASP A 518 8.49 19.61 12.32
N LEU A 519 7.40 20.25 11.87
CA LEU A 519 7.42 21.66 11.50
C LEU A 519 7.78 22.57 12.69
N MET A 520 7.30 22.22 13.90
CA MET A 520 7.67 22.96 15.13
C MET A 520 9.13 22.79 15.51
N GLU A 521 9.67 21.57 15.38
CA GLU A 521 11.08 21.27 15.62
C GLU A 521 11.98 22.06 14.66
N LEU A 522 11.61 22.11 13.37
CA LEU A 522 12.32 22.91 12.37
C LEU A 522 12.26 24.41 12.68
N ALA A 523 11.11 24.91 13.11
CA ALA A 523 10.94 26.31 13.49
C ALA A 523 11.73 26.69 14.75
N ALA A 524 12.03 25.72 15.63
CA ALA A 524 12.81 25.93 16.84
C ALA A 524 14.33 25.78 16.62
N ASP A 525 14.78 25.24 15.48
CA ASP A 525 16.19 25.03 15.19
C ASP A 525 16.87 26.35 14.75
N PRO A 526 17.81 26.90 15.55
CA PRO A 526 18.47 28.17 15.27
C PRO A 526 19.33 28.16 13.99
N ARG A 527 19.55 26.99 13.38
CA ARG A 527 20.25 26.83 12.09
C ARG A 527 19.32 26.97 10.89
N VAL A 528 18.00 26.96 11.07
CA VAL A 528 17.02 27.26 10.01
C VAL A 528 16.73 28.75 10.05
N ARG A 529 17.47 29.55 9.29
CA ARG A 529 17.02 30.93 9.03
C ARG A 529 15.85 30.88 8.04
N PRO A 530 14.71 31.53 8.31
CA PRO A 530 13.71 31.75 7.27
C PRO A 530 14.37 32.56 6.16
N VAL A 531 14.28 32.07 4.92
CA VAL A 531 14.66 32.80 3.70
C VAL A 531 13.54 33.78 3.36
#